data_AF-A0A8S2WM60-F1
#
_entry.id   AF-A0A8S2WM60-F1
#
_cell.length_a   1.000
_cell.length_b   1.000
_cell.length_c   1.000
_cell.angle_alpha   90.00
_cell.angle_beta   90.00
_cell.angle_gamma   90.00
#
_symmetry.space_group_name_H-M   'P 1'
#
loop_
_entity.id
_entity.type
_entity.pdbx_description
1 polymer ?
#
loop_
_entity_poly.entity_id
_entity_poly.type
_entity_poly.pdbx_seq_one_letter_code
_entity_poly.pdbx_strand_id
1 'polypeptide(L)' 'MGVFDERIKTVSLGQGQGPYAQSLITEGVQKGTWVVLQNCHLAASWMPKLERICEELL' A
#
# COMPACT_ATOMS: atom_id res chain seq x y z
N MET A 1 17.10 -17.27 -0.49
CA MET A 1 16.52 -17.26 -1.85
C MET A 1 15.17 -16.57 -1.75
N GLY A 2 15.16 -15.23 -1.86
CA GLY A 2 13.93 -14.45 -1.82
C GLY A 2 13.47 -14.24 -3.26
N VAL A 3 12.21 -14.56 -3.56
CA VAL A 3 11.60 -14.22 -4.83
C VAL A 3 11.43 -12.69 -4.85
N PHE A 4 12.42 -11.97 -5.36
CA PHE A 4 12.26 -10.57 -5.71
C PHE A 4 11.49 -10.51 -7.03
N ASP A 5 10.19 -10.81 -6.99
CA ASP A 5 9.32 -10.46 -8.12
C ASP A 5 9.30 -8.93 -8.16
N GLU A 6 9.85 -8.33 -9.21
CA GLU A 6 9.91 -6.88 -9.39
C GLU A 6 8.52 -6.22 -9.35
N ARG A 7 7.46 -7.03 -9.55
CA ARG A 7 6.06 -6.65 -9.46
C ARG A 7 5.51 -6.64 -8.04
N ILE A 8 6.31 -6.88 -7.01
CA ILE A 8 5.90 -6.71 -5.61
C ILE A 8 6.64 -5.52 -5.00
N LYS A 9 5.89 -4.52 -4.55
CA LYS A 9 6.39 -3.39 -3.75
C LYS A 9 5.95 -3.57 -2.31
N THR A 10 6.85 -3.36 -1.36
CA THR A 10 6.54 -3.47 0.08
C THR A 10 6.76 -2.12 0.74
N VAL A 11 5.82 -1.70 1.60
CA VAL A 11 5.93 -0.48 2.40
C VAL A 11 5.53 -0.78 3.84
N SER A 12 6.37 -0.35 4.78
CA SER A 12 6.05 -0.38 6.22
C SER A 12 5.33 0.90 6.61
N LEU A 13 4.11 0.77 7.14
CA LEU A 13 3.33 1.89 7.61
C LEU A 13 3.83 2.37 8.97
N GLY A 14 3.96 3.68 9.09
CA GLY A 14 4.38 4.43 10.26
C GLY A 14 3.96 5.88 10.10
N GLN A 15 4.41 6.76 11.01
CA GLN A 15 4.05 8.18 10.95
C GLN A 15 4.43 8.78 9.58
N GLY A 16 3.45 9.32 8.87
CA GLY A 16 3.64 9.97 7.56
C GLY A 16 3.79 9.04 6.35
N GLN A 17 3.70 7.72 6.49
CA GLN A 17 3.86 6.78 5.36
C GLN A 17 2.58 6.58 4.53
N GLY A 18 1.41 6.98 5.05
CA GLY A 18 0.13 6.83 4.35
C GLY A 18 0.10 7.40 2.92
N PRO A 19 0.56 8.65 2.68
CA PRO A 19 0.64 9.21 1.34
C PRO A 19 1.55 8.42 0.38
N TYR A 20 2.68 7.89 0.87
CA TYR A 20 3.57 7.07 0.04
C TYR A 20 2.93 5.73 -0.31
N ALA A 21 2.30 5.07 0.67
CA ALA A 21 1.54 3.84 0.44
C ALA A 21 0.40 4.05 -0.57
N GLN A 22 -0.32 5.17 -0.50
CA GLN A 22 -1.35 5.53 -1.48
C GLN A 22 -0.77 5.66 -2.89
N SER A 23 0.39 6.32 -3.04
CA SER A 23 1.06 6.45 -4.33
C SER A 23 1.45 5.09 -4.92
N LEU A 24 1.94 4.17 -4.08
CA LEU A 24 2.27 2.81 -4.51
C LEU A 24 1.02 2.04 -4.95
N ILE A 25 -0.10 2.19 -4.24
CA ILE A 25 -1.38 1.56 -4.62
C ILE A 25 -1.86 2.10 -5.97
N THR A 26 -1.86 3.42 -6.18
CA THR A 26 -2.23 4.03 -7.46
C THR A 26 -1.33 3.53 -8.61
N GLU A 27 -0.02 3.46 -8.38
CA GLU A 27 0.92 2.90 -9.36
C GLU A 27 0.65 1.41 -9.63
N GLY A 28 0.36 0.64 -8.58
CA GLY A 28 0.10 -0.79 -8.67
C GLY A 28 -1.15 -1.12 -9.48
N VAL A 29 -2.20 -0.32 -9.34
CA VAL A 29 -3.42 -0.41 -10.16
C VAL A 29 -3.10 -0.18 -11.64
N GLN A 30 -2.25 0.80 -11.96
CA GLN A 30 -1.89 1.11 -13.36
C GLN A 30 -0.95 0.08 -13.97
N LYS A 31 0.00 -0.45 -13.19
CA LYS A 31 1.08 -1.33 -13.68
C LYS A 31 0.82 -2.82 -13.47
N GLY A 32 -0.27 -3.19 -12.77
CA GLY A 32 -0.54 -4.57 -12.38
C GLY A 32 0.50 -5.13 -11.40
N THR A 33 0.99 -4.28 -10.48
CA THR A 33 1.92 -4.70 -9.41
C THR A 33 1.20 -4.84 -8.07
N TRP A 34 1.73 -5.69 -7.22
CA TRP A 34 1.24 -5.93 -5.87
C TRP A 34 1.89 -4.97 -4.88
N VAL A 35 1.10 -4.46 -3.95
CA VAL A 35 1.58 -3.64 -2.85
C VAL A 35 1.32 -4.35 -1.53
N VAL A 36 2.39 -4.63 -0.79
CA VAL A 36 2.35 -5.21 0.55
C VAL A 36 2.47 -4.10 1.58
N LEU A 37 1.41 -3.90 2.36
CA LEU A 37 1.40 -2.98 3.50
C LEU A 37 1.79 -3.74 4.78
N GLN A 38 2.87 -3.32 5.43
CA GLN A 38 3.34 -3.88 6.70
C GLN A 38 3.05 -2.92 7.85
N ASN A 39 3.03 -3.43 9.08
CA ASN A 39 2.90 -2.61 10.30
C ASN A 39 1.66 -1.70 10.33
N CYS A 40 0.55 -2.14 9.71
CA CYS A 40 -0.69 -1.35 9.61
C CYS A 40 -1.24 -0.88 10.96
N HIS A 41 -0.98 -1.62 12.05
CA HIS A 41 -1.35 -1.23 13.41
C HIS A 41 -0.73 0.10 13.87
N LEU A 42 0.42 0.50 13.32
CA LEU A 42 1.06 1.80 13.60
C LEU A 42 0.41 2.97 12.84
N ALA A 43 -0.45 2.69 11.87
CA ALA A 43 -1.11 3.69 11.03
C ALA A 43 -2.64 3.63 11.16
N ALA A 44 -3.14 3.34 12.37
CA ALA A 44 -4.58 3.23 12.65
C ALA A 44 -5.39 4.44 12.16
N SER A 45 -4.86 5.66 12.28
CA SER A 45 -5.52 6.89 11.80
C SER A 45 -5.63 6.98 10.27
N TRP A 46 -4.82 6.22 9.52
CA TRP A 46 -4.85 6.17 8.06
C TRP A 46 -5.68 5.02 7.50
N MET A 47 -5.99 3.98 8.29
CA MET A 47 -6.77 2.82 7.83
C MET A 47 -8.16 3.16 7.25
N PRO A 48 -8.94 4.12 7.80
CA PRO A 48 -10.20 4.53 7.16
C PRO A 48 -10.01 5.14 5.76
N LYS A 49 -8.82 5.70 5.47
CA LYS A 49 -8.49 6.20 4.14
C LYS A 49 -8.15 5.04 3.19
N LEU A 50 -7.44 4.02 3.68
CA LEU A 50 -7.18 2.80 2.92
C LEU A 50 -8.49 2.10 2.50
N GLU A 51 -9.46 2.00 3.41
CA GLU A 51 -10.80 1.46 3.12
C GLU A 51 -11.46 2.17 1.93
N ARG A 52 -11.53 3.50 1.96
CA ARG A 52 -12.08 4.31 0.86
C ARG A 52 -11.34 4.10 -0.46
N ILE A 53 -10.00 4.02 -0.41
CA ILE A 53 -9.20 3.74 -1.62
C ILE A 53 -9.61 2.39 -2.21
N CYS A 54 -9.82 1.36 -1.39
CA CYS A 54 -10.25 0.05 -1.88
C CYS A 54 -11.68 0.07 -2.43
N GLU A 55 -12.60 0.81 -1.81
CA GLU A 55 -13.98 0.97 -2.29
C GLU A 55 -14.04 1.68 -3.65
N GLU A 56 -13.20 2.69 -3.88
CA GLU A 56 -13.10 3.43 -5.15
C GLU A 56 -12.51 2.60 -6.30
N LEU A 57 -11.89 1.45 -6.00
CA LEU A 57 -11.31 0.54 -7.00
C LEU A 57 -12.27 -0.56 -7.47
N LEU A 58 -13.43 -0.72 -6.81
CA LEU A 58 -14.50 -1.66 -7.18
C LEU A 58 -15.45 -1.05 -8.22
#